data_AF-A0A261AQG2-F1
#
_entry.id   AF-A0A261AQG2-F1
#
_cell.length_a   1.000
_cell.length_b   1.000
_cell.length_c   1.000
_cell.angle_alpha   90.00
_cell.angle_beta   90.00
_cell.angle_gamma   90.00
#
_symmetry.space_group_name_H-M   'P 1'
#
loop_
_entity.id
_entity.type
_entity.pdbx_description
1 polymer ?
#
loop_
_entity_poly.entity_id
_entity_poly.type
_entity_poly.pdbx_seq_one_letter_code
_entity_poly.pdbx_strand_id
1 'polypeptide(L)'
;MSQIDNVLLLATPTLSLYKFSDITADKGSLSIAVEVGGNLYVDSNDNITLLRNVKITNNGEIKTAWDLSQLGTNPDGSEIGWKANGTITISSTNVENDAMWMTGFLYFTTFSQEQDPNFHVYLVNRKISITSNSDDVTLVFLNLNLGLRNQTSPLYIPDKSSQVSSVSSLPKSSFAIFWNEPMETYKDPVADASRQQRIFSNPLVIDAVWYFANVEPFQVFNDVWYIRSNGFLKFDVQQGWEGLTLPTTPSSLVTTTKGAISNKSGILGIILLAFTYIIY
;
A
#
# COMPACT_ATOMS: atom_id res chain seq x y z
N MET A 1 -15.11 39.21 30.75
CA MET A 1 -14.55 38.86 29.42
C MET A 1 -13.44 37.87 29.65
N SER A 2 -13.71 36.58 29.46
CA SER A 2 -12.69 35.54 29.43
C SER A 2 -12.93 34.79 28.13
N GLN A 3 -12.07 35.06 27.16
CA GLN A 3 -12.05 34.39 25.87
C GLN A 3 -11.61 32.95 26.15
N ILE A 4 -12.50 31.99 25.93
CA ILE A 4 -12.14 30.58 25.95
C ILE A 4 -11.46 30.35 24.60
N ASP A 5 -10.13 30.23 24.64
CA ASP A 5 -9.37 29.75 23.50
C ASP A 5 -9.83 28.31 23.23
N ASN A 6 -10.58 28.14 22.15
CA ASN A 6 -10.83 26.83 21.56
C ASN A 6 -9.47 26.32 21.05
N VAL A 7 -8.76 25.59 21.90
CA VAL A 7 -7.65 24.75 21.48
C VAL A 7 -8.25 23.69 20.56
N LEU A 8 -8.16 23.94 19.25
CA LEU A 8 -8.42 22.94 18.24
C LEU A 8 -7.34 21.87 18.42
N LEU A 9 -7.68 20.81 19.17
CA LEU A 9 -6.88 19.60 19.19
C LEU A 9 -6.97 19.04 17.76
N LEU A 10 -5.99 19.38 16.92
CA LEU A 10 -5.81 18.75 15.62
C LEU A 10 -5.47 17.29 15.92
N ALA A 11 -6.49 16.44 15.89
CA ALA A 11 -6.27 15.01 15.83
C ALA A 11 -5.36 14.75 14.64
N THR A 12 -4.21 14.11 14.89
CA THR A 12 -3.44 13.48 13.82
C THR A 12 -4.42 12.63 13.01
N PRO A 13 -4.42 12.71 11.66
CA PRO A 13 -5.31 11.88 10.87
C PRO A 13 -5.02 10.42 11.22
N THR A 14 -5.98 9.76 11.87
CA THR A 14 -5.86 8.34 12.28
C THR A 14 -5.95 7.40 11.07
N LEU A 15 -6.29 7.93 9.90
CA LEU A 15 -6.45 7.20 8.65
C LEU A 15 -5.69 7.94 7.54
N SER A 16 -4.67 7.30 7.01
CA SER A 16 -3.93 7.77 5.83
C SER A 16 -4.67 7.48 4.52
N LEU A 17 -5.83 6.81 4.56
CA LEU A 17 -6.51 6.30 3.38
C LEU A 17 -8.01 6.67 3.37
N TYR A 18 -8.48 7.20 2.25
CA TYR A 18 -9.89 7.56 2.03
C TYR A 18 -10.40 6.99 0.71
N LYS A 19 -11.41 6.12 0.77
CA LYS A 19 -11.96 5.45 -0.41
C LYS A 19 -12.96 6.34 -1.14
N PHE A 20 -12.91 6.35 -2.47
CA PHE A 20 -13.88 7.10 -3.26
C PHE A 20 -15.31 6.57 -3.13
N SER A 21 -15.47 5.29 -2.81
CA SER A 21 -16.77 4.68 -2.50
C SER A 21 -17.48 5.33 -1.31
N ASP A 22 -16.72 5.94 -0.39
CA ASP A 22 -17.28 6.56 0.80
C ASP A 22 -17.61 8.05 0.59
N ILE A 23 -17.18 8.64 -0.52
CA ILE A 23 -17.31 10.07 -0.83
C ILE A 23 -18.43 10.25 -1.87
N THR A 24 -19.64 10.51 -1.38
CA THR A 24 -20.86 10.57 -2.17
C THR A 24 -21.52 11.96 -2.10
N ALA A 25 -22.34 12.30 -3.09
CA ALA A 25 -22.99 13.61 -3.18
C ALA A 25 -23.92 13.92 -1.99
N ASP A 26 -24.60 12.90 -1.47
CA ASP A 26 -25.53 13.01 -0.34
C ASP A 26 -24.82 13.21 1.01
N LYS A 27 -23.55 12.80 1.13
CA LYS A 27 -22.72 13.01 2.33
C LYS A 27 -22.07 14.40 2.40
N GLY A 28 -22.16 15.18 1.32
CA GLY A 28 -21.59 16.52 1.25
C GLY A 28 -20.06 16.51 1.22
N SER A 29 -19.45 17.44 1.95
CA SER A 29 -17.99 17.61 1.99
C SER A 29 -17.38 17.00 3.26
N LEU A 30 -16.31 16.24 3.08
CA LEU A 30 -15.46 15.72 4.14
C LEU A 30 -14.26 16.65 4.34
N SER A 31 -14.09 17.22 5.53
CA SER A 31 -12.91 18.00 5.90
C SER A 31 -11.99 17.21 6.80
N ILE A 32 -10.71 17.13 6.42
CA ILE A 32 -9.69 16.34 7.08
C ILE A 32 -8.53 17.26 7.46
N ALA A 33 -8.10 17.17 8.70
CA ALA A 33 -6.83 17.76 9.12
C ALA A 33 -5.69 16.84 8.66
N VAL A 34 -4.78 17.34 7.83
CA VAL A 34 -3.56 16.64 7.48
C VAL A 34 -2.33 17.48 7.82
N GLU A 35 -1.19 16.82 8.01
CA GLU A 35 0.05 17.50 8.33
C GLU A 35 0.50 18.39 7.18
N VAL A 36 0.80 19.65 7.48
CA VAL A 36 1.36 20.58 6.51
C VAL A 36 2.70 20.03 6.01
N GLY A 37 2.81 19.89 4.70
CA GLY A 37 4.00 19.40 4.03
C GLY A 37 4.07 17.88 3.83
N GLY A 38 3.08 17.11 4.30
CA GLY A 38 2.80 15.78 3.78
C GLY A 38 2.31 15.84 2.32
N ASN A 39 2.17 14.68 1.66
CA ASN A 39 1.73 14.58 0.27
C ASN A 39 0.46 13.74 0.14
N LEU A 40 -0.32 14.07 -0.90
CA LEU A 40 -1.51 13.35 -1.31
C LEU A 40 -1.27 12.61 -2.63
N TYR A 41 -1.66 11.35 -2.66
CA TYR A 41 -1.57 10.44 -3.80
C TYR A 41 -2.94 9.87 -4.16
N VAL A 42 -3.14 9.49 -5.42
CA VAL A 42 -4.34 8.80 -5.90
C VAL A 42 -3.95 7.46 -6.51
N ASP A 43 -4.59 6.39 -6.06
CA ASP A 43 -4.64 5.10 -6.76
C ASP A 43 -6.06 4.87 -7.26
N SER A 44 -6.24 4.73 -8.58
CA SER A 44 -7.55 4.42 -9.17
C SER A 44 -7.43 4.03 -10.64
N ASN A 45 -8.27 3.08 -11.05
CA ASN A 45 -8.61 2.79 -12.45
C ASN A 45 -10.11 3.04 -12.74
N ASP A 46 -10.77 3.82 -11.89
CA ASP A 46 -12.17 4.15 -12.04
C ASP A 46 -12.41 5.02 -13.28
N ASN A 47 -13.67 5.12 -13.70
CA ASN A 47 -14.04 5.92 -14.86
C ASN A 47 -13.61 7.39 -14.68
N ILE A 48 -12.98 7.96 -15.70
CA ILE A 48 -12.46 9.35 -15.69
C ILE A 48 -13.54 10.37 -15.31
N THR A 49 -14.78 10.19 -15.78
CA THR A 49 -15.90 11.09 -15.45
C THR A 49 -16.21 11.04 -13.96
N LEU A 50 -16.20 9.84 -13.35
CA LEU A 50 -16.42 9.69 -11.91
C LEU A 50 -15.26 10.28 -11.10
N LEU A 51 -14.02 10.14 -11.56
CA LEU A 51 -12.85 10.75 -10.91
C LEU A 51 -12.84 12.29 -11.00
N ARG A 52 -13.35 12.86 -12.09
CA ARG A 52 -13.53 14.32 -12.23
C ARG A 52 -14.60 14.88 -11.30
N ASN A 53 -15.54 14.05 -10.88
CA ASN A 53 -16.60 14.45 -9.95
C ASN A 53 -16.12 14.48 -8.49
N VAL A 54 -15.01 13.80 -8.16
CA VAL A 54 -14.36 13.89 -6.85
C VAL A 54 -13.44 15.10 -6.83
N LYS A 55 -13.78 16.12 -6.03
CA LYS A 55 -13.01 17.37 -5.88
C LYS A 55 -12.27 17.38 -4.56
N ILE A 56 -10.99 17.74 -4.61
CA ILE A 56 -10.11 17.90 -3.47
C ILE A 56 -9.66 19.36 -3.43
N THR A 57 -9.95 20.03 -2.31
CA THR A 57 -9.56 21.42 -2.04
C THR A 57 -8.43 21.44 -1.02
N ASN A 58 -7.32 22.09 -1.37
CA ASN A 58 -6.12 22.23 -0.56
C ASN A 58 -5.72 23.70 -0.48
N ASN A 59 -5.99 24.34 0.65
CA ASN A 59 -5.76 25.78 0.85
C ASN A 59 -6.28 26.67 -0.30
N GLY A 60 -7.50 26.38 -0.77
CA GLY A 60 -8.16 27.13 -1.84
C GLY A 60 -7.81 26.69 -3.27
N GLU A 61 -6.75 25.91 -3.48
CA GLU A 61 -6.50 25.24 -4.76
C GLU A 61 -7.41 24.02 -4.88
N ILE A 62 -8.07 23.86 -6.03
CA ILE A 62 -8.99 22.74 -6.28
C ILE A 62 -8.42 21.87 -7.41
N LYS A 63 -8.29 20.58 -7.12
CA LYS A 63 -7.99 19.54 -8.11
C LYS A 63 -9.03 18.44 -8.02
N THR A 64 -9.29 17.77 -9.13
CA THR A 64 -10.09 16.54 -9.13
C THR A 64 -9.21 15.33 -8.81
N ALA A 65 -9.81 14.20 -8.42
CA ALA A 65 -9.06 12.96 -8.26
C ALA A 65 -8.37 12.55 -9.57
N TRP A 66 -8.99 12.85 -10.71
CA TRP A 66 -8.36 12.69 -12.02
C TRP A 66 -7.10 13.54 -12.13
N ASP A 67 -7.14 14.84 -11.83
CA ASP A 67 -5.96 15.71 -11.96
C ASP A 67 -4.78 15.24 -11.09
N LEU A 68 -5.07 14.72 -9.89
CA LEU A 68 -4.05 14.16 -9.00
C LEU A 68 -3.44 12.86 -9.53
N SER A 69 -4.22 12.02 -10.20
CA SER A 69 -3.70 10.81 -10.85
C SER A 69 -2.75 11.09 -12.02
N GLN A 70 -2.68 12.34 -12.50
CA GLN A 70 -1.90 12.74 -13.66
C GLN A 70 -0.63 13.56 -13.30
N LEU A 71 -0.23 13.59 -12.03
CA LEU A 71 0.95 14.34 -11.58
C LEU A 71 2.29 13.77 -12.09
N GLY A 72 2.29 12.51 -12.53
CA GLY A 72 3.45 11.83 -13.10
C GLY A 72 4.35 11.21 -12.05
N THR A 73 5.53 10.77 -12.48
CA THR A 73 6.47 10.02 -11.65
C THR A 73 7.86 10.64 -11.65
N ASN A 74 8.59 10.48 -10.55
CA ASN A 74 10.00 10.75 -10.44
C ASN A 74 10.84 9.80 -11.34
N PRO A 75 12.12 10.10 -11.59
CA PRO A 75 12.99 9.27 -12.42
C PRO A 75 13.17 7.82 -11.93
N ASP A 76 13.03 7.59 -10.62
CA ASP A 76 13.07 6.26 -9.99
C ASP A 76 11.75 5.48 -10.11
N GLY A 77 10.74 6.07 -10.77
CA GLY A 77 9.42 5.50 -10.97
C GLY A 77 8.44 5.71 -9.81
N SER A 78 8.87 6.38 -8.72
CA SER A 78 7.97 6.74 -7.62
C SER A 78 7.01 7.86 -8.03
N GLU A 79 5.83 7.91 -7.41
CA GLU A 79 4.78 8.87 -7.71
C GLU A 79 5.12 10.28 -7.22
N ILE A 80 4.70 11.29 -7.99
CA ILE A 80 4.74 12.69 -7.55
C ILE A 80 3.47 12.98 -6.76
N GLY A 81 3.62 13.28 -5.47
CA GLY A 81 2.52 13.65 -4.59
C GLY A 81 2.13 15.13 -4.70
N TRP A 82 0.87 15.45 -4.40
CA TRP A 82 0.42 16.84 -4.24
C TRP A 82 0.58 17.28 -2.79
N LYS A 83 1.43 18.29 -2.57
CA LYS A 83 1.78 18.77 -1.23
C LYS A 83 0.59 19.34 -0.49
N ALA A 84 0.27 18.76 0.66
CA ALA A 84 -0.80 19.19 1.53
C ALA A 84 -0.41 20.44 2.33
N ASN A 85 -1.35 21.39 2.44
CA ASN A 85 -1.16 22.66 3.15
C ASN A 85 -2.13 22.81 4.34
N GLY A 86 -2.35 21.74 5.10
CA GLY A 86 -3.18 21.75 6.31
C GLY A 86 -4.53 21.09 6.08
N THR A 87 -5.63 21.82 6.14
CA THR A 87 -6.96 21.21 5.97
C THR A 87 -7.24 20.89 4.50
N ILE A 88 -7.61 19.63 4.24
CA ILE A 88 -8.06 19.15 2.95
C ILE A 88 -9.57 18.94 3.01
N THR A 89 -10.30 19.49 2.03
CA THR A 89 -11.73 19.25 1.89
C THR A 89 -11.99 18.43 0.64
N ILE A 90 -12.63 17.28 0.80
CA ILE A 90 -12.99 16.35 -0.27
C ILE A 90 -14.49 16.38 -0.44
N SER A 91 -14.97 16.45 -1.67
CA SER A 91 -16.39 16.37 -2.00
C SER A 91 -16.58 15.59 -3.29
N SER A 92 -17.79 15.11 -3.53
CA SER A 92 -18.11 14.42 -4.77
C SER A 92 -19.49 14.83 -5.27
N THR A 93 -19.67 14.86 -6.59
CA THR A 93 -20.99 14.94 -7.21
C THR A 93 -21.49 13.58 -7.71
N ASN A 94 -20.75 12.50 -7.47
CA ASN A 94 -21.21 11.14 -7.75
C ASN A 94 -22.35 10.78 -6.81
N VAL A 95 -23.44 10.25 -7.36
CA VAL A 95 -24.51 9.66 -6.54
C VAL A 95 -24.02 8.36 -5.91
N GLU A 96 -24.66 7.93 -4.83
CA GLU A 96 -24.29 6.72 -4.08
C GLU A 96 -24.11 5.49 -4.98
N ASN A 97 -25.03 5.27 -5.91
CA ASN A 97 -24.97 4.14 -6.84
C ASN A 97 -23.74 4.17 -7.76
N ASP A 98 -23.23 5.33 -8.15
CA ASP A 98 -22.03 5.42 -8.98
C ASP A 98 -20.77 5.29 -8.12
N ALA A 99 -20.77 5.95 -6.96
CA ALA A 99 -19.66 5.95 -6.03
C ALA A 99 -19.39 4.57 -5.43
N MET A 100 -20.43 3.78 -5.11
CA MET A 100 -20.26 2.47 -4.47
C MET A 100 -19.45 1.46 -5.29
N TRP A 101 -19.33 1.68 -6.61
CA TRP A 101 -18.52 0.86 -7.51
C TRP A 101 -17.12 1.43 -7.75
N MET A 102 -16.83 2.62 -7.24
CA MET A 102 -15.48 3.18 -7.28
C MET A 102 -14.56 2.42 -6.33
N THR A 103 -13.38 2.11 -6.82
CA THR A 103 -12.39 1.26 -6.12
C THR A 103 -11.11 2.00 -5.77
N GLY A 104 -10.97 3.22 -6.29
CA GLY A 104 -9.86 4.09 -6.01
C GLY A 104 -9.92 4.71 -4.62
N PHE A 105 -8.78 5.23 -4.21
CA PHE A 105 -8.61 5.86 -2.91
C PHE A 105 -7.57 6.98 -2.96
N LEU A 106 -7.63 7.85 -1.95
CA LEU A 106 -6.61 8.83 -1.62
C LEU A 106 -5.70 8.27 -0.54
N TYR A 107 -4.40 8.46 -0.71
CA TYR A 107 -3.39 8.16 0.29
C TYR A 107 -2.66 9.43 0.73
N PHE A 108 -2.55 9.63 2.03
CA PHE A 108 -1.91 10.78 2.66
C PHE A 108 -0.67 10.33 3.43
N THR A 109 0.46 10.97 3.15
CA THR A 109 1.68 10.82 3.95
C THR A 109 1.78 11.89 5.02
N THR A 110 2.54 11.58 6.06
CA THR A 110 2.88 12.55 7.12
C THR A 110 4.01 13.48 6.65
N PHE A 111 4.19 14.60 7.33
CA PHE A 111 5.33 15.49 7.08
C PHE A 111 6.66 14.75 7.27
N SER A 112 6.75 13.92 8.31
CA SER A 112 7.98 13.16 8.60
C SER A 112 8.35 12.16 7.49
N GLN A 113 7.35 11.54 6.87
CA GLN A 113 7.54 10.63 5.74
C GLN A 113 8.05 11.39 4.51
N GLU A 114 7.49 12.57 4.23
CA GLU A 114 7.92 13.39 3.07
C GLU A 114 9.27 14.10 3.27
N GLN A 115 9.71 14.30 4.51
CA GLN A 115 11.05 14.80 4.79
C GLN A 115 12.11 13.70 4.69
N ASP A 116 11.72 12.43 4.63
CA ASP A 116 12.65 11.31 4.46
C ASP A 116 13.00 11.14 2.97
N PRO A 117 14.23 11.44 2.54
CA PRO A 117 14.62 11.35 1.14
C PRO A 117 14.63 9.91 0.61
N ASN A 118 14.51 8.91 1.47
CA ASN A 118 14.44 7.50 1.11
C ASN A 118 13.02 6.92 1.31
N PHE A 119 12.00 7.77 1.42
CA PHE A 119 10.60 7.36 1.43
C PHE A 119 10.01 7.51 0.03
N HIS A 120 9.63 6.40 -0.59
CA HIS A 120 9.15 6.37 -1.97
C HIS A 120 7.79 5.72 -2.03
N VAL A 121 6.84 6.35 -2.72
CA VAL A 121 5.50 5.81 -2.96
C VAL A 121 5.41 5.35 -4.42
N TYR A 122 4.95 4.13 -4.67
CA TYR A 122 4.80 3.56 -6.00
C TYR A 122 3.35 3.15 -6.24
N LEU A 123 2.86 3.44 -7.45
CA LEU A 123 1.59 2.93 -7.93
C LEU A 123 1.80 1.58 -8.64
N VAL A 124 1.18 0.52 -8.15
CA VAL A 124 1.31 -0.82 -8.75
C VAL A 124 0.28 -1.00 -9.86
N ASN A 125 0.46 -0.25 -10.96
CA ASN A 125 -0.37 -0.30 -12.18
C ASN A 125 0.39 -0.85 -13.41
N ARG A 126 1.68 -1.14 -13.22
CA ARG A 126 2.61 -1.64 -14.23
C ARG A 126 3.69 -2.48 -13.56
N LYS A 127 4.51 -3.15 -14.35
CA LYS A 127 5.73 -3.78 -13.83
C LYS A 127 6.78 -2.70 -13.51
N ILE A 128 7.27 -2.72 -12.28
CA ILE A 128 8.31 -1.82 -11.76
C ILE A 128 9.45 -2.69 -11.25
N SER A 129 10.66 -2.42 -11.73
CA SER A 129 11.89 -3.06 -11.22
C SER A 129 12.58 -2.10 -10.26
N ILE A 130 12.66 -2.49 -8.99
CA ILE A 130 13.23 -1.66 -7.93
C ILE A 130 14.62 -2.20 -7.58
N THR A 131 15.57 -1.31 -7.40
CA THR A 131 16.91 -1.63 -6.86
C THR A 131 17.33 -0.50 -5.93
N SER A 132 17.61 -0.84 -4.68
CA SER A 132 18.14 0.08 -3.68
C SER A 132 19.45 -0.47 -3.12
N ASN A 133 20.39 0.45 -2.86
CA ASN A 133 21.61 0.21 -2.10
C ASN A 133 21.64 1.03 -0.80
N SER A 134 20.52 1.65 -0.44
CA SER A 134 20.44 2.55 0.72
C SER A 134 20.31 1.76 2.02
N ASP A 135 20.96 2.23 3.07
CA ASP A 135 20.91 1.63 4.41
C ASP A 135 19.63 2.02 5.19
N ASP A 136 18.81 2.92 4.66
CA ASP A 136 17.51 3.27 5.23
C ASP A 136 16.57 3.64 4.10
N VAL A 137 15.73 2.71 3.64
CA VAL A 137 14.71 3.00 2.61
C VAL A 137 13.37 2.42 3.00
N THR A 138 12.32 3.18 2.69
CA THR A 138 10.91 2.78 2.84
C THR A 138 10.22 2.91 1.50
N LEU A 139 9.69 1.80 1.01
CA LEU A 139 9.01 1.70 -0.28
C LEU A 139 7.55 1.38 -0.01
N VAL A 140 6.65 2.30 -0.32
CA VAL A 140 5.20 2.13 -0.15
C VAL A 140 4.57 1.80 -1.49
N PHE A 141 3.63 0.88 -1.49
CA PHE A 141 2.97 0.37 -2.69
C PHE A 141 1.47 0.58 -2.58
N LEU A 142 0.91 1.33 -3.53
CA LEU A 142 -0.53 1.52 -3.69
C LEU A 142 -1.03 0.50 -4.71
N ASN A 143 -1.91 -0.40 -4.29
CA ASN A 143 -2.37 -1.50 -5.12
C ASN A 143 -3.64 -1.13 -5.87
N LEU A 144 -3.52 -1.09 -7.19
CA LEU A 144 -4.65 -0.84 -8.09
C LEU A 144 -5.66 -1.99 -8.07
N ASN A 145 -6.95 -1.68 -8.16
CA ASN A 145 -8.00 -2.70 -8.28
C ASN A 145 -7.81 -3.55 -9.54
N LEU A 146 -7.94 -4.88 -9.41
CA LEU A 146 -7.69 -5.82 -10.50
C LEU A 146 -8.79 -5.82 -11.57
N GLY A 147 -10.00 -5.34 -11.25
CA GLY A 147 -11.16 -5.42 -12.14
C GLY A 147 -11.62 -6.86 -12.44
N LEU A 148 -11.12 -7.86 -11.71
CA LEU A 148 -11.40 -9.28 -11.94
C LEU A 148 -12.69 -9.76 -11.25
N ARG A 149 -13.21 -8.96 -10.31
CA ARG A 149 -14.45 -9.27 -9.61
C ARG A 149 -15.67 -8.73 -10.33
N ASN A 150 -16.69 -9.57 -10.47
CA ASN A 150 -18.06 -9.19 -10.71
C ASN A 150 -18.96 -9.80 -9.60
N GLN A 151 -20.27 -9.59 -9.68
CA GLN A 151 -21.22 -10.05 -8.66
C GLN A 151 -21.24 -11.58 -8.47
N THR A 152 -20.71 -12.36 -9.42
CA THR A 152 -20.67 -13.83 -9.38
C THR A 152 -19.26 -14.39 -9.18
N SER A 153 -18.25 -13.53 -9.07
CA SER A 153 -16.86 -13.97 -8.86
C SER A 153 -16.70 -14.69 -7.53
N PRO A 154 -15.95 -15.81 -7.48
CA PRO A 154 -15.66 -16.50 -6.23
C PRO A 154 -15.03 -15.59 -5.18
N LEU A 155 -15.41 -15.80 -3.91
CA LEU A 155 -14.95 -15.00 -2.78
C LEU A 155 -13.43 -15.04 -2.53
N TYR A 156 -12.70 -15.97 -3.16
CA TYR A 156 -11.25 -16.09 -2.99
C TYR A 156 -10.44 -15.19 -3.95
N ILE A 157 -11.04 -14.63 -5.00
CA ILE A 157 -10.35 -13.72 -5.93
C ILE A 157 -10.17 -12.38 -5.22
N PRO A 158 -8.97 -11.84 -4.98
CA PRO A 158 -8.85 -10.57 -4.28
C PRO A 158 -9.32 -9.39 -5.15
N ASP A 159 -9.75 -8.30 -4.53
CA ASP A 159 -10.08 -7.05 -5.25
C ASP A 159 -8.82 -6.36 -5.77
N LYS A 160 -7.73 -6.48 -5.03
CA LYS A 160 -6.42 -5.87 -5.28
C LYS A 160 -5.34 -6.91 -5.06
N SER A 161 -4.30 -6.88 -5.88
CA SER A 161 -3.15 -7.76 -5.71
C SER A 161 -1.93 -7.23 -6.42
N SER A 162 -0.81 -7.28 -5.71
CA SER A 162 0.52 -7.03 -6.24
C SER A 162 1.36 -8.29 -6.15
N GLN A 163 1.99 -8.64 -7.25
CA GLN A 163 2.93 -9.75 -7.34
C GLN A 163 4.34 -9.21 -7.16
N VAL A 164 5.09 -9.82 -6.26
CA VAL A 164 6.50 -9.53 -6.04
C VAL A 164 7.30 -10.74 -6.47
N SER A 165 8.37 -10.51 -7.24
CA SER A 165 9.21 -11.56 -7.80
C SER A 165 10.66 -11.11 -7.92
N SER A 166 11.55 -12.05 -8.25
CA SER A 166 12.98 -11.78 -8.48
C SER A 166 13.66 -11.07 -7.30
N VAL A 167 13.21 -11.37 -6.08
CA VAL A 167 13.71 -10.75 -4.86
C VAL A 167 15.13 -11.22 -4.60
N SER A 168 16.05 -10.27 -4.46
CA SER A 168 17.46 -10.48 -4.22
C SER A 168 17.96 -9.48 -3.18
N SER A 169 18.65 -9.99 -2.17
CA SER A 169 19.33 -9.21 -1.13
C SER A 169 20.75 -9.75 -0.94
N LEU A 170 21.58 -9.05 -0.17
CA LEU A 170 22.87 -9.56 0.29
C LEU A 170 22.76 -10.10 1.72
N PRO A 171 23.64 -11.02 2.16
CA PRO A 171 23.63 -11.54 3.54
C PRO A 171 23.79 -10.48 4.64
N LYS A 172 24.36 -9.32 4.30
CA LYS A 172 24.51 -8.18 5.22
C LYS A 172 23.34 -7.20 5.15
N SER A 173 22.47 -7.33 4.16
CA SER A 173 21.27 -6.51 4.03
C SER A 173 20.15 -7.09 4.90
N SER A 174 19.17 -6.26 5.20
CA SER A 174 17.89 -6.73 5.73
C SER A 174 16.72 -6.04 5.04
N PHE A 175 15.60 -6.72 4.96
CA PHE A 175 14.33 -6.10 4.62
C PHE A 175 13.17 -6.76 5.34
N ALA A 176 12.10 -6.01 5.53
CA ALA A 176 10.86 -6.47 6.11
C ALA A 176 9.67 -5.94 5.30
N ILE A 177 8.62 -6.76 5.22
CA ILE A 177 7.38 -6.45 4.51
C ILE A 177 6.29 -6.26 5.54
N PHE A 178 5.42 -5.28 5.29
CA PHE A 178 4.35 -4.88 6.19
C PHE A 178 3.03 -4.77 5.43
N TRP A 179 1.93 -5.28 6.01
CA TRP A 179 0.64 -5.45 5.32
C TRP A 179 -0.28 -4.22 5.28
N ASN A 180 0.14 -3.08 5.84
CA ASN A 180 -0.69 -1.87 5.91
C ASN A 180 0.15 -0.61 5.65
N GLU A 181 -0.41 0.59 5.73
CA GLU A 181 0.35 1.83 5.60
C GLU A 181 1.44 1.99 6.69
N PRO A 182 2.58 2.66 6.36
CA PRO A 182 3.58 3.00 7.36
C PRO A 182 3.00 3.92 8.45
N MET A 183 3.00 3.44 9.70
CA MET A 183 2.63 4.22 10.88
C MET A 183 3.76 5.17 11.30
N GLU A 184 3.55 6.05 12.29
CA GLU A 184 4.60 6.97 12.78
C GLU A 184 5.92 6.24 13.16
N THR A 185 5.83 5.03 13.69
CA THR A 185 7.00 4.21 14.07
C THR A 185 7.57 3.38 12.93
N TYR A 186 7.18 3.62 11.67
CA TYR A 186 7.57 2.77 10.53
C TYR A 186 9.07 2.54 10.40
N LYS A 187 9.88 3.48 10.90
CA LYS A 187 11.34 3.36 10.89
C LYS A 187 11.90 2.31 11.86
N ASP A 188 11.14 1.97 12.89
CA ASP A 188 11.51 1.01 13.91
C ASP A 188 10.72 -0.29 13.70
N PRO A 189 11.32 -1.33 13.08
CA PRO A 189 10.64 -2.59 12.84
C PRO A 189 10.36 -3.39 14.13
N VAL A 190 10.93 -3.01 15.28
CA VAL A 190 10.68 -3.69 16.57
C VAL A 190 9.65 -2.98 17.44
N ALA A 191 9.29 -1.74 17.14
CA ALA A 191 8.17 -1.04 17.77
C ALA A 191 6.87 -1.85 17.66
N ASP A 192 6.06 -1.87 18.71
CA ASP A 192 4.87 -2.75 18.79
C ASP A 192 3.92 -2.59 17.61
N ALA A 193 3.64 -1.34 17.22
CA ALA A 193 2.77 -1.01 16.11
C ALA A 193 3.29 -1.59 14.78
N SER A 194 4.57 -1.38 14.47
CA SER A 194 5.20 -1.90 13.24
C SER A 194 5.38 -3.42 13.28
N ARG A 195 5.68 -4.00 14.45
CA ARG A 195 5.83 -5.45 14.64
C ARG A 195 4.53 -6.20 14.35
N GLN A 196 3.37 -5.65 14.73
CA GLN A 196 2.05 -6.22 14.44
C GLN A 196 1.70 -6.19 12.93
N GLN A 197 2.32 -5.29 12.19
CA GLN A 197 2.15 -5.18 10.74
C GLN A 197 3.14 -6.01 9.93
N ARG A 198 4.19 -6.56 10.54
CA ARG A 198 5.23 -7.29 9.82
C ARG A 198 4.76 -8.69 9.42
N ILE A 199 4.83 -8.99 8.13
CA ILE A 199 4.44 -10.30 7.57
C ILE A 199 5.62 -11.15 7.13
N PHE A 200 6.77 -10.52 6.85
CA PHE A 200 7.98 -11.20 6.45
C PHE A 200 9.21 -10.36 6.82
N SER A 201 10.33 -11.03 7.09
CA SER A 201 11.64 -10.38 7.12
C SER A 201 12.72 -11.30 6.60
N ASN A 202 13.74 -10.72 5.97
CA ASN A 202 14.99 -11.39 5.64
C ASN A 202 16.14 -10.53 6.19
N PRO A 203 16.97 -11.03 7.12
CA PRO A 203 16.87 -12.35 7.74
C PRO A 203 15.60 -12.50 8.59
N LEU A 204 15.15 -13.75 8.74
CA LEU A 204 14.09 -14.13 9.65
C LEU A 204 14.69 -14.45 11.02
N VAL A 205 14.12 -13.85 12.07
CA VAL A 205 14.57 -14.04 13.45
C VAL A 205 13.48 -14.79 14.21
N ILE A 206 13.67 -16.09 14.37
CA ILE A 206 12.83 -16.98 15.20
C ILE A 206 13.79 -17.90 15.95
N ASP A 207 14.12 -17.56 17.19
CA ASP A 207 15.11 -18.21 18.08
C ASP A 207 16.56 -18.29 17.56
N ALA A 208 16.74 -18.25 16.24
CA ALA A 208 17.97 -18.13 15.49
C ALA A 208 17.75 -17.19 14.30
N VAL A 209 18.85 -16.78 13.65
CA VAL A 209 18.85 -15.88 12.49
C VAL A 209 19.00 -16.69 11.22
N TRP A 210 18.02 -16.59 10.33
CA TRP A 210 17.98 -17.31 9.06
C TRP A 210 18.00 -16.34 7.89
N TYR A 211 19.00 -16.47 7.03
CA TYR A 211 19.09 -15.68 5.80
C TYR A 211 18.62 -16.50 4.60
N PHE A 212 17.72 -15.93 3.82
CA PHE A 212 17.25 -16.52 2.56
C PHE A 212 17.94 -15.81 1.39
N ALA A 213 18.84 -16.53 0.70
CA ALA A 213 19.48 -16.01 -0.51
C ALA A 213 18.49 -15.87 -1.68
N ASN A 214 17.44 -16.70 -1.68
CA ASN A 214 16.36 -16.68 -2.65
C ASN A 214 15.04 -16.56 -1.89
N VAL A 215 14.24 -15.56 -2.24
CA VAL A 215 12.87 -15.42 -1.74
C VAL A 215 11.93 -15.71 -2.90
N GLU A 216 11.02 -16.66 -2.69
CA GLU A 216 10.05 -17.07 -3.70
C GLU A 216 9.08 -15.92 -4.05
N PRO A 217 8.51 -15.91 -5.27
CA PRO A 217 7.47 -14.96 -5.61
C PRO A 217 6.27 -15.05 -4.66
N PHE A 218 5.72 -13.91 -4.29
CA PHE A 218 4.57 -13.81 -3.39
C PHE A 218 3.61 -12.73 -3.87
N GLN A 219 2.40 -12.71 -3.28
CA GLN A 219 1.36 -11.74 -3.61
C GLN A 219 0.80 -11.06 -2.35
N VAL A 220 0.54 -9.75 -2.45
CA VAL A 220 -0.01 -8.92 -1.37
C VAL A 220 -1.32 -8.28 -1.81
N PHE A 221 -2.40 -8.47 -1.04
CA PHE A 221 -3.76 -8.11 -1.46
C PHE A 221 -4.33 -6.81 -0.86
N ASN A 222 -3.54 -6.12 -0.04
CA ASN A 222 -3.96 -4.90 0.67
C ASN A 222 -4.09 -3.69 -0.27
N ASP A 223 -4.84 -2.66 0.15
CA ASP A 223 -4.91 -1.38 -0.57
C ASP A 223 -3.51 -0.72 -0.61
N VAL A 224 -2.82 -0.74 0.54
CA VAL A 224 -1.47 -0.22 0.74
C VAL A 224 -0.65 -1.25 1.52
N TRP A 225 0.62 -1.37 1.17
CA TRP A 225 1.61 -2.13 1.91
C TRP A 225 2.99 -1.49 1.73
N TYR A 226 3.96 -1.85 2.54
CA TYR A 226 5.31 -1.29 2.39
C TYR A 226 6.42 -2.30 2.68
N ILE A 227 7.60 -1.98 2.14
CA ILE A 227 8.87 -2.62 2.45
C ILE A 227 9.75 -1.61 3.15
N ARG A 228 10.41 -2.04 4.21
CA ARG A 228 11.55 -1.34 4.78
C ARG A 228 12.80 -2.16 4.54
N SER A 229 13.86 -1.55 4.02
CA SER A 229 15.13 -2.24 3.83
C SER A 229 16.32 -1.41 4.28
N ASN A 230 17.37 -2.13 4.65
CA ASN A 230 18.69 -1.64 5.01
C ASN A 230 19.70 -2.43 4.16
N GLY A 231 20.39 -1.73 3.27
CA GLY A 231 21.36 -2.29 2.33
C GLY A 231 20.76 -2.68 0.98
N PHE A 232 21.47 -3.54 0.25
CA PHE A 232 21.06 -3.98 -1.08
C PHE A 232 19.73 -4.76 -1.07
N LEU A 233 18.77 -4.28 -1.84
CA LEU A 233 17.51 -4.95 -2.16
C LEU A 233 17.16 -4.71 -3.63
N LYS A 234 16.82 -5.78 -4.35
CA LYS A 234 16.31 -5.74 -5.72
C LYS A 234 15.11 -6.66 -5.85
N PHE A 235 14.06 -6.21 -6.55
CA PHE A 235 12.89 -7.03 -6.87
C PHE A 235 12.08 -6.40 -8.01
N ASP A 236 11.17 -7.20 -8.57
CA ASP A 236 10.12 -6.73 -9.46
C ASP A 236 8.78 -6.73 -8.73
N VAL A 237 7.97 -5.69 -8.91
CA VAL A 237 6.59 -5.61 -8.45
C VAL A 237 5.66 -5.28 -9.61
N GLN A 238 4.51 -5.94 -9.70
CA GLN A 238 3.52 -5.66 -10.74
C GLN A 238 2.11 -5.96 -10.27
N GLN A 239 1.13 -5.34 -10.91
CA GLN A 239 -0.26 -5.69 -10.67
C GLN A 239 -0.52 -7.10 -11.19
N GLY A 240 -1.22 -7.91 -10.41
CA GLY A 240 -1.65 -9.22 -10.87
C GLY A 240 -2.09 -10.13 -9.76
N TRP A 241 -2.94 -11.08 -10.13
CA TRP A 241 -3.32 -12.19 -9.27
C TRP A 241 -3.16 -13.50 -10.02
N GLU A 242 -2.37 -14.39 -9.43
CA GLU A 242 -2.33 -15.78 -9.79
C GLU A 242 -3.08 -16.57 -8.72
N GLY A 243 -4.05 -17.38 -9.18
CA GLY A 243 -4.76 -18.29 -8.31
C GLY A 243 -3.81 -19.20 -7.54
N LEU A 244 -4.19 -19.54 -6.32
CA LEU A 244 -3.52 -20.58 -5.55
C LEU A 244 -3.80 -21.92 -6.24
N THR A 245 -2.93 -22.34 -7.14
CA THR A 245 -2.96 -23.70 -7.66
C THR A 245 -2.57 -24.61 -6.50
N LEU A 246 -3.56 -25.27 -5.87
CA LEU A 246 -3.27 -26.39 -4.99
C LEU A 246 -2.49 -27.43 -5.82
N PRO A 247 -1.39 -28.01 -5.32
CA PRO A 247 -0.70 -29.06 -6.06
C PRO A 247 -1.69 -30.21 -6.29
N THR A 248 -2.14 -30.41 -7.54
CA THR A 248 -2.78 -31.67 -7.92
C THR A 248 -1.65 -32.67 -8.03
N THR A 249 -1.38 -33.42 -6.95
CA THR A 249 -0.31 -34.43 -6.86
C THR A 249 -0.07 -35.14 -8.20
N PRO A 250 1.10 -34.94 -8.84
CA PRO A 250 1.68 -35.93 -9.70
C PRO A 250 2.86 -36.55 -8.95
N SER A 251 3.05 -37.85 -9.11
CA SER A 251 4.22 -38.59 -8.62
C SER A 251 5.51 -38.05 -9.23
N SER A 252 6.07 -36.98 -8.68
CA SER A 252 7.45 -36.50 -8.83
C SER A 252 7.59 -35.22 -8.00
N LEU A 253 8.54 -35.23 -7.05
CA LEU A 253 8.83 -34.12 -6.15
C LEU A 253 9.30 -32.89 -6.94
N VAL A 254 8.38 -31.97 -7.21
CA VAL A 254 8.69 -30.58 -7.59
C VAL A 254 8.06 -29.71 -6.50
N THR A 255 8.89 -29.18 -5.61
CA THR A 255 8.46 -28.24 -4.58
C THR A 255 8.33 -26.86 -5.24
N THR A 256 7.12 -26.50 -5.67
CA THR A 256 6.77 -25.11 -5.96
C THR A 256 5.89 -24.60 -4.84
N THR A 257 6.41 -23.63 -4.09
CA THR A 257 5.65 -22.95 -3.04
C THR A 257 5.28 -21.55 -3.54
N LYS A 258 4.00 -21.19 -3.43
CA LYS A 258 3.45 -19.87 -3.78
C LYS A 258 2.79 -19.30 -2.53
N GLY A 259 3.22 -18.10 -2.11
CA GLY A 259 2.66 -17.40 -0.94
C GLY A 259 1.62 -16.35 -1.32
N ALA A 260 0.52 -16.28 -0.56
CA ALA A 260 -0.48 -15.22 -0.63
C ALA A 260 -0.70 -14.61 0.76
N ILE A 261 -0.78 -13.28 0.85
CA ILE A 261 -0.95 -12.57 2.13
C ILE A 261 -2.20 -11.68 2.09
N SER A 262 -3.13 -11.89 3.03
CA SER A 262 -4.42 -11.18 3.13
C SER A 262 -4.90 -11.10 4.57
N ASN A 263 -5.64 -10.04 4.91
CA ASN A 263 -6.50 -9.99 6.10
C ASN A 263 -7.80 -9.24 5.77
N LYS A 264 -8.89 -9.98 5.53
CA LYS A 264 -10.24 -9.47 5.75
C LYS A 264 -10.87 -10.33 6.85
N SER A 265 -11.39 -9.64 7.86
CA SER A 265 -12.03 -10.12 9.07
C SER A 265 -12.73 -11.47 8.94
N GLY A 266 -12.23 -12.45 9.69
CA GLY A 266 -12.90 -13.72 9.92
C GLY A 266 -12.77 -14.71 8.77
N ILE A 267 -11.84 -15.66 8.91
CA ILE A 267 -11.67 -16.84 8.05
C ILE A 267 -11.08 -16.52 6.68
N LEU A 268 -9.75 -16.33 6.63
CA LEU A 268 -8.87 -17.07 5.72
C LEU A 268 -7.43 -16.93 6.21
N GLY A 269 -6.82 -18.07 6.54
CA GLY A 269 -5.49 -18.12 7.15
C GLY A 269 -4.40 -17.59 6.23
N ILE A 270 -3.34 -17.08 6.85
CA ILE A 270 -2.00 -17.03 6.27
C ILE A 270 -1.69 -18.46 5.81
N ILE A 271 -1.78 -18.73 4.50
CA ILE A 271 -1.16 -19.91 3.91
C ILE A 271 0.25 -19.47 3.53
N LEU A 272 1.12 -19.46 4.54
CA LEU A 272 2.55 -19.63 4.32
C LEU A 272 2.72 -21.15 4.13
N LEU A 273 2.65 -21.64 2.89
CA LEU A 273 2.97 -23.03 2.62
C LEU A 273 4.42 -23.26 3.06
N ALA A 274 4.59 -24.25 3.93
CA ALA A 274 5.79 -24.48 4.70
C ALA A 274 7.03 -24.75 3.81
N PHE A 275 8.14 -24.14 4.18
CA PHE A 275 9.48 -24.52 3.75
C PHE A 275 9.71 -26.00 4.11
N THR A 276 9.84 -26.86 3.12
CA THR A 276 10.40 -28.20 3.33
C THR A 276 11.83 -28.17 2.81
N TYR A 277 12.81 -28.02 3.70
CA TYR A 277 14.21 -28.22 3.35
C TYR A 277 14.53 -29.72 3.38
N ILE A 278 15.00 -30.26 2.25
CA ILE A 278 15.81 -31.48 2.24
C ILE A 278 17.25 -31.02 2.50
N ILE A 279 17.79 -31.44 3.64
CA ILE A 279 19.20 -31.32 3.97
C ILE A 279 19.94 -32.41 3.18
N TYR A 280 20.95 -32.02 2.39
CA TYR A 280 22.02 -32.92 1.96
C TYR A 280 23.27 -32.62 2.79
#